data_AF-A0A9E0Q0D9-F1
#
_entry.id   AF-A0A9E0Q0D9-F1
#
_cell.length_a   1.000
_cell.length_b   1.000
_cell.length_c   1.000
_cell.angle_alpha   90.00
_cell.angle_beta   90.00
_cell.angle_gamma   90.00
#
_symmetry.space_group_name_H-M   'P 1'
#
loop_
_entity.id
_entity.type
_entity.pdbx_description
1 polymer ?
#
loop_
_entity_poly.entity_id
_entity_poly.type
_entity_poly.pdbx_seq_one_letter_code
_entity_poly.pdbx_strand_id
1 'polypeptide(L)' 'LLALAAPAWADVSRDQAAAAAQRQTGGRVLSIDKTEVGRRIVWRVKVVTPRGEVRVVFIDADAGRGG' A
#
# COMPACT_ATOMS: atom_id res chain seq x y z
N LEU A 1 0.83 -7.39 36.31
CA LEU A 1 1.75 -7.05 35.20
C LEU A 1 0.90 -6.81 33.95
N LEU A 2 0.64 -5.55 33.57
CA LEU A 2 0.06 -5.24 32.26
C LEU A 2 1.21 -5.13 31.26
N ALA A 3 1.27 -6.06 30.31
CA ALA A 3 2.15 -5.93 29.16
C ALA A 3 1.53 -4.88 28.22
N LEU A 4 2.16 -3.71 28.14
CA LEU A 4 1.90 -2.75 27.07
C LEU A 4 2.41 -3.39 25.77
N ALA A 5 1.51 -3.93 24.97
CA ALA A 5 1.84 -4.30 23.59
C ALA A 5 2.29 -3.01 22.89
N ALA A 6 3.58 -2.90 22.60
CA ALA A 6 4.06 -1.85 21.71
C ALA A 6 3.21 -1.92 20.43
N PRO A 7 2.73 -0.79 19.89
CA PRO A 7 2.10 -0.83 18.58
C PRO A 7 3.17 -1.38 17.65
N ALA A 8 2.99 -2.61 17.18
CA ALA A 8 3.68 -3.03 15.98
C ALA A 8 3.26 -1.98 14.96
N TRP A 9 4.18 -1.14 14.49
CA TRP A 9 3.96 -0.33 13.31
C TRP A 9 3.63 -1.32 12.21
N ALA A 10 2.33 -1.57 12.05
CA ALA A 10 1.83 -2.67 11.26
C ALA A 10 2.22 -2.40 9.82
N ASP A 11 2.61 -3.46 9.10
CA ASP A 11 2.66 -3.43 7.65
C ASP A 11 1.46 -2.63 7.11
N VAL A 12 1.70 -1.77 6.12
CA VAL A 12 0.63 -1.09 5.40
C VAL A 12 -0.38 -2.16 4.98
N SER A 13 -1.63 -2.02 5.40
CA SER A 13 -2.65 -2.99 5.03
C SER A 13 -3.03 -2.84 3.56
N ARG A 14 -3.64 -3.88 3.00
CA ARG A 14 -4.17 -3.85 1.62
C ARG A 14 -5.09 -2.65 1.40
N ASP A 15 -5.97 -2.36 2.35
CA ASP A 15 -6.95 -1.28 2.27
C ASP A 15 -6.30 0.11 2.43
N GLN A 16 -5.26 0.21 3.27
CA GLN A 16 -4.46 1.43 3.37
C GLN A 16 -3.72 1.72 2.06
N ALA A 17 -3.16 0.69 1.40
CA ALA A 17 -2.54 0.83 0.09
C ALA A 17 -3.57 1.24 -0.98
N ALA A 18 -4.78 0.67 -0.93
CA ALA A 18 -5.90 1.07 -1.80
C ALA A 18 -6.23 2.56 -1.64
N ALA A 19 -6.48 3.00 -0.40
CA ALA A 19 -6.81 4.37 -0.08
C ALA A 19 -5.69 5.34 -0.49
N ALA A 20 -4.42 4.97 -0.27
CA ALA A 20 -3.28 5.75 -0.71
C ALA A 20 -3.24 5.90 -2.24
N ALA A 21 -3.42 4.81 -2.98
CA ALA A 21 -3.42 4.85 -4.44
C ALA A 21 -4.60 5.67 -5.00
N GLN A 22 -5.79 5.58 -4.37
CA GLN A 22 -6.94 6.41 -4.75
C GLN A 22 -6.68 7.90 -4.51
N ARG A 23 -6.11 8.27 -3.35
CA ARG A 23 -5.76 9.67 -3.05
C ARG A 23 -4.74 10.24 -4.04
N GLN A 24 -3.75 9.44 -4.44
CA GLN A 24 -2.70 9.89 -5.37
C GLN A 24 -3.21 10.06 -6.81
N THR A 25 -4.19 9.26 -7.23
CA THR A 25 -4.60 9.19 -8.65
C THR A 25 -5.99 9.75 -8.93
N GLY A 26 -6.82 9.93 -7.91
CA GLY A 26 -8.26 10.20 -8.05
C GLY A 26 -9.03 9.06 -8.72
N GLY A 27 -8.42 7.89 -8.89
CA GLY A 27 -8.97 6.78 -9.66
C GLY A 27 -9.63 5.68 -8.83
N ARG A 28 -10.17 4.67 -9.52
CA ARG A 28 -10.77 3.48 -8.91
C ARG A 28 -9.78 2.31 -8.95
N VAL A 29 -9.58 1.66 -7.81
CA VAL A 29 -8.73 0.47 -7.71
C VAL A 29 -9.35 -0.69 -8.49
N LEU A 30 -8.53 -1.35 -9.29
CA LEU A 30 -8.88 -2.54 -10.06
C LEU A 30 -8.32 -3.82 -9.42
N SER A 31 -7.06 -3.78 -9.00
CA SER A 31 -6.41 -4.91 -8.31
C SER A 31 -5.37 -4.41 -7.31
N ILE A 32 -5.09 -5.23 -6.32
CA ILE A 32 -4.06 -4.99 -5.31
C ILE A 32 -3.35 -6.31 -5.04
N ASP A 33 -2.06 -6.33 -5.29
CA ASP A 33 -1.19 -7.51 -5.17
C ASP A 33 -0.01 -7.17 -4.25
N LYS A 34 0.34 -8.05 -3.29
CA LYS A 34 1.59 -7.91 -2.52
C LYS A 34 2.71 -8.56 -3.33
N THR A 35 3.80 -7.84 -3.58
CA THR A 35 4.94 -8.33 -4.36
C THR A 35 6.25 -7.88 -3.73
N GLU A 36 7.33 -8.60 -4.03
CA GLU A 36 8.68 -8.16 -3.69
C GLU A 36 9.31 -7.46 -4.89
N VAL A 37 9.96 -6.32 -4.67
CA VAL A 37 10.76 -5.59 -5.66
C VAL A 37 12.14 -5.38 -5.06
N GLY A 38 13.12 -6.11 -5.58
CA GLY A 38 14.47 -6.15 -5.00
C GLY A 38 14.45 -6.87 -3.65
N ARG A 39 14.52 -6.10 -2.56
CA ARG A 39 14.44 -6.59 -1.17
C ARG A 39 13.32 -5.91 -0.36
N ARG A 40 12.40 -5.23 -1.05
CA ARG A 40 11.29 -4.49 -0.44
C ARG A 40 9.99 -5.17 -0.78
N ILE A 41 9.16 -5.40 0.24
CA ILE A 41 7.79 -5.84 0.02
C ILE A 41 6.95 -4.59 -0.26
N VAL A 42 6.22 -4.62 -1.38
CA VAL A 42 5.38 -3.51 -1.85
C VAL A 42 3.99 -4.01 -2.23
N TRP A 43 3.01 -3.13 -2.10
CA TRP A 43 1.70 -3.29 -2.72
C TRP A 43 1.73 -2.72 -4.12
N ARG A 44 1.46 -3.56 -5.11
CA ARG A 44 1.21 -3.16 -6.49
C ARG A 44 -0.28 -2.92 -6.67
N VAL A 45 -0.68 -1.66 -6.74
CA VAL A 45 -2.08 -1.25 -6.89
C VAL A 45 -2.33 -0.83 -8.34
N LYS A 46 -3.21 -1.54 -9.04
CA LYS A 46 -3.70 -1.12 -10.36
C LYS A 46 -4.91 -0.21 -10.18
N VAL A 47 -4.89 0.94 -10.83
CA VAL A 47 -5.96 1.94 -10.73
C VAL A 47 -6.37 2.38 -12.13
N VAL A 48 -7.67 2.50 -12.38
CA VAL A 48 -8.19 3.25 -13.53
C VAL A 48 -8.42 4.70 -13.12
N THR A 49 -7.77 5.63 -13.82
CA THR A 49 -7.91 7.07 -13.58
C THR A 49 -9.24 7.60 -14.12
N PRO A 50 -9.68 8.81 -13.72
CA PRO A 50 -10.87 9.44 -14.29
C PRO A 50 -10.81 9.63 -15.82
N ARG A 51 -9.61 9.61 -16.42
CA ARG A 51 -9.40 9.72 -17.87
C ARG A 51 -9.49 8.37 -18.60
N GLY A 52 -9.72 7.27 -17.88
CA GLY A 52 -9.78 5.92 -18.44
C GLY A 52 -8.43 5.22 -18.59
N GLU A 53 -7.32 5.89 -18.27
CA GLU A 53 -5.98 5.28 -18.27
C GLU A 53 -5.80 4.34 -17.07
N VAL A 54 -5.14 3.20 -17.29
CA VAL A 54 -4.70 2.30 -16.20
C VAL A 54 -3.30 2.68 -15.76
N ARG A 55 -3.13 2.92 -14.45
CA ARG A 55 -1.83 3.20 -13.82
C ARG A 55 -1.52 2.17 -12.75
N VAL A 56 -0.24 1.91 -12.55
CA VAL A 56 0.27 1.04 -11.47
C VAL A 56 0.94 1.93 -10.44
N VAL A 57 0.49 1.85 -9.20
CA VAL A 57 1.07 2.55 -8.04
C VAL A 57 1.75 1.51 -7.15
N PHE A 58 2.99 1.77 -6.75
CA PHE A 58 3.71 0.95 -5.78
C PHE A 58 3.69 1.65 -4.43
N ILE A 59 3.22 0.96 -3.39
CA ILE A 59 3.20 1.45 -2.01
C ILE A 59 4.07 0.53 -1.18
N ASP A 60 5.06 1.05 -0.46
CA ASP A 60 5.87 0.23 0.44
C ASP A 60 4.97 -0.43 1.50
N ALA A 61 5.10 -1.75 1.68
CA ALA A 61 4.30 -2.50 2.65
C ALA A 61 4.90 -2.42 4.06
N ASP A 62 6.21 -2.23 4.17
CA ASP A 62 6.90 -2.02 5.45
C ASP A 62 6.80 -0.53 5.84
N ALA A 63 5.78 -0.15 6.62
CA ALA A 63 5.52 1.23 7.02
C ALA A 63 6.55 1.83 8.02
N GLY A 64 7.59 1.09 8.40
CA GLY A 64 8.47 1.54 9.49
C GLY A 64 9.69 0.66 9.82
N ARG A 65 10.16 -0.21 8.91
CA ARG A 65 11.36 -1.02 9.19
C ARG A 65 12.70 -0.31 8.87
N GLY A 66 12.64 0.97 8.49
CA GLY A 66 13.81 1.81 8.23
C GLY A 66 13.74 3.09 9.05
N GLY A 67 14.26 3.03 10.26
CA GLY A 67 14.47 4.16 11.18
C GLY A 67 15.52 3.75 12.21
#